data_AF-A0A7C3F9V3-F1
#
_entry.id   AF-A0A7C3F9V3-F1
#
_cell.length_a   1.000
_cell.length_b   1.000
_cell.length_c   1.000
_cell.angle_alpha   90.00
_cell.angle_beta   90.00
_cell.angle_gamma   90.00
#
_symmetry.space_group_name_H-M   'P 1'
#
loop_
_entity.id
_entity.type
_entity.pdbx_description
1 polymer ?
#
loop_
_entity_poly.entity_id
_entity_poly.type
_entity_poly.pdbx_seq_one_letter_code
_entity_poly.pdbx_strand_id
1 'polypeptide(L)'
;MVSSYGPHFGEESPLVGRYGSGTIFFSYCNLGCLYCQNYTISQLGEGSPVSSQELAEMMLSLQRRGYHNINLVSPSHVAAYILEALEIAAGRGLKLPLVYNTGGYDSMATLRLLDGIIDIYMPDMKYSDEKTAEQLSGIRDYPRVNRAAVKEMH
;
A
#
# COMPACT_ATOMS: atom_id res chain seq x y z
N MET A 1 5.08 5.82 -9.75
CA MET A 1 5.95 6.83 -9.12
C MET A 1 5.98 6.59 -7.62
N VAL A 2 7.08 6.91 -6.97
CA VAL A 2 7.22 6.87 -5.52
C VAL A 2 7.39 8.30 -5.02
N SER A 3 6.61 8.68 -4.02
CA SER A 3 6.72 9.98 -3.37
C SER A 3 7.91 10.00 -2.40
N SER A 4 7.98 9.00 -1.53
CA SER A 4 9.03 8.87 -0.53
C SER A 4 9.14 7.43 -0.02
N TYR A 5 10.28 7.09 0.59
CA TYR A 5 10.44 5.87 1.34
C TYR A 5 11.31 6.10 2.58
N GLY A 6 11.02 5.40 3.68
CA GLY A 6 11.76 5.60 4.92
C GLY A 6 11.06 5.02 6.15
N PRO A 7 11.56 5.34 7.36
CA PRO A 7 10.91 4.90 8.57
C PRO A 7 9.59 5.65 8.77
N HIS A 8 8.52 4.91 9.03
CA HIS A 8 7.27 5.46 9.49
C HIS A 8 6.97 4.98 10.91
N PHE A 9 6.80 5.93 11.82
CA PHE A 9 6.47 5.69 13.24
C PHE A 9 5.02 6.06 13.56
N GLY A 10 4.23 6.45 12.56
CA GLY A 10 2.81 6.80 12.73
C GLY A 10 1.86 5.62 12.71
N GLU A 11 2.32 4.44 12.28
CA GLU A 11 1.51 3.22 12.26
C GLU A 11 1.30 2.62 13.66
N GLU A 12 0.46 1.60 13.73
CA GLU A 12 0.17 0.88 14.96
C GLU A 12 1.43 0.22 15.55
N SER A 13 1.47 0.12 16.89
CA SER A 13 2.63 -0.42 17.62
C SER A 13 3.12 -1.79 17.12
N PRO A 14 2.26 -2.74 16.69
CA PRO A 14 2.71 -4.02 16.12
C PRO A 14 3.53 -3.88 14.83
N LEU A 15 3.31 -2.82 14.04
CA LEU A 15 4.02 -2.58 12.78
C LEU A 15 5.31 -1.78 12.97
N VAL A 16 5.28 -0.80 13.89
CA VAL A 16 6.40 0.12 14.10
C VAL A 16 7.52 -0.52 14.92
N GLY A 17 7.16 -1.33 15.93
CA GLY A 17 8.12 -1.93 16.84
C GLY A 17 9.13 -0.90 17.39
N ARG A 18 10.42 -1.27 17.38
CA ARG A 18 11.51 -0.38 17.85
C ARG A 18 12.12 0.51 16.77
N TYR A 19 12.07 0.08 15.51
CA TYR A 19 12.90 0.64 14.43
C TYR A 19 12.08 1.36 13.36
N GLY A 20 10.75 1.22 13.38
CA GLY A 20 9.86 1.79 12.39
C GLY A 20 9.36 0.76 11.36
N SER A 21 8.20 1.09 10.79
CA SER A 21 7.66 0.45 9.59
C SER A 21 8.43 0.97 8.37
N GLY A 22 9.05 0.09 7.59
CA GLY A 22 9.81 0.48 6.40
C GLY A 22 8.83 0.82 5.27
N THR A 23 8.49 2.09 5.13
CA THR A 23 7.30 2.49 4.36
C THR A 23 7.69 3.08 3.02
N ILE A 24 6.94 2.71 1.98
CA ILE A 24 7.06 3.23 0.61
C ILE A 24 5.71 3.86 0.25
N PHE A 25 5.70 5.17 0.06
CA PHE A 25 4.52 5.92 -0.34
C PHE A 25 4.49 6.02 -1.87
N PHE A 26 3.50 5.36 -2.49
CA PHE A 26 3.26 5.51 -3.92
C PHE A 26 2.54 6.83 -4.20
N SER A 27 2.88 7.47 -5.33
CA SER A 27 2.11 8.61 -5.82
C SER A 27 0.82 8.13 -6.48
N TYR A 28 -0.19 8.99 -6.42
CA TYR A 28 -1.58 8.71 -6.78
C TYR A 28 -2.30 7.71 -5.85
N CYS A 29 -3.62 7.70 -5.91
CA CYS A 29 -4.47 6.77 -5.19
C CYS A 29 -5.70 6.44 -6.04
N ASN A 30 -6.26 5.24 -5.88
CA ASN A 30 -7.53 4.83 -6.49
C ASN A 30 -8.76 5.47 -5.82
N LEU A 31 -8.58 6.28 -4.77
CA LEU A 31 -9.62 7.06 -4.10
C LEU A 31 -9.32 8.56 -4.18
N GLY A 32 -10.38 9.37 -4.32
CA GLY A 32 -10.31 10.84 -4.35
C GLY A 32 -10.79 11.48 -3.05
N CYS A 33 -10.24 11.07 -1.90
CA CYS A 33 -10.74 11.51 -0.58
C CYS A 33 -10.57 13.02 -0.36
N LEU A 34 -11.66 13.74 -0.08
CA LEU A 34 -11.64 15.17 0.24
C LEU A 34 -10.87 15.50 1.54
N TYR A 35 -10.74 14.51 2.43
CA TYR A 35 -10.05 14.62 3.73
C TYR A 35 -8.67 13.93 3.74
N CYS A 36 -8.09 13.64 2.57
CA CYS A 36 -6.82 12.92 2.50
C CYS A 36 -5.67 13.70 3.17
N GLN A 37 -5.08 13.12 4.22
CA GLN A 37 -3.85 13.68 4.84
C GLN A 37 -2.68 13.70 3.85
N ASN A 38 -2.70 12.79 2.88
CA ASN A 38 -1.69 12.62 1.84
C ASN A 38 -2.14 13.25 0.50
N TYR A 39 -2.92 14.34 0.52
CA TYR A 39 -3.52 14.92 -0.68
C TYR A 39 -2.49 15.24 -1.78
N THR A 40 -1.36 15.85 -1.43
CA THR A 40 -0.36 16.26 -2.43
C THR A 40 0.24 15.06 -3.18
N ILE A 41 0.52 13.96 -2.47
CA ILE A 41 1.06 12.74 -3.08
C ILE A 41 -0.01 11.90 -3.77
N SER A 42 -1.25 11.88 -3.24
CA SER A 42 -2.35 11.05 -3.76
C SER A 42 -3.14 11.68 -4.91
N GLN A 43 -3.19 13.02 -5.00
CA GLN A 43 -3.99 13.73 -6.01
C GLN A 43 -3.14 14.63 -6.91
N LEU A 44 -2.06 15.22 -6.41
CA LEU A 44 -1.19 16.10 -7.22
C LEU A 44 0.00 15.36 -7.86
N GLY A 45 0.16 14.07 -7.56
CA GLY A 45 1.19 13.23 -8.16
C GLY A 45 2.61 13.55 -7.71
N GLU A 46 2.78 14.15 -6.53
CA GLU A 46 4.12 14.39 -5.98
C GLU A 46 4.91 13.09 -5.83
N GLY A 47 6.11 13.08 -6.41
CA GLY A 47 7.02 11.94 -6.40
C GLY A 47 7.86 11.91 -7.66
N SER A 48 8.57 10.80 -7.86
CA SER A 48 9.42 10.59 -9.03
C SER A 48 9.11 9.27 -9.72
N PRO A 49 9.29 9.18 -11.05
CA PRO A 49 9.36 7.90 -11.74
C PRO A 49 10.43 7.02 -11.11
N VAL A 50 10.09 5.75 -10.94
CA VAL A 50 10.94 4.73 -10.34
C VAL A 50 10.76 3.48 -11.22
N SER A 51 11.85 2.80 -11.53
CA SER A 51 11.87 1.51 -12.22
C SER A 51 11.71 0.35 -11.22
N SER A 52 11.31 -0.83 -11.70
CA SER A 52 11.13 -2.00 -10.82
C SER A 52 12.42 -2.36 -10.07
N GLN A 53 13.58 -2.14 -10.70
CA GLN A 53 14.90 -2.33 -10.11
C GLN A 53 15.16 -1.34 -8.97
N GLU A 54 14.80 -0.07 -9.15
CA GLU A 54 14.94 0.95 -8.11
C GLU A 54 13.97 0.68 -6.95
N LEU A 55 12.72 0.28 -7.22
CA LEU A 55 11.77 -0.09 -6.18
C LEU A 55 12.28 -1.31 -5.37
N ALA A 56 12.80 -2.32 -6.05
CA ALA A 56 13.43 -3.48 -5.40
C ALA A 56 14.61 -3.05 -4.50
N GLU A 57 15.45 -2.11 -4.97
CA GLU A 57 16.55 -1.56 -4.19
C GLU A 57 16.06 -0.76 -2.98
N MET A 58 14.96 -0.01 -3.09
CA MET A 58 14.34 0.67 -1.95
C MET A 58 13.92 -0.34 -0.87
N MET A 59 13.27 -1.44 -1.26
CA MET A 59 12.86 -2.50 -0.32
C MET A 59 14.06 -3.13 0.38
N LEU A 60 15.11 -3.49 -0.38
CA LEU A 60 16.34 -4.06 0.17
C LEU A 60 17.09 -3.07 1.05
N SER A 61 17.08 -1.77 0.71
CA SER A 61 17.67 -0.70 1.51
C SER A 61 16.97 -0.57 2.87
N LEU A 62 15.63 -0.59 2.88
CA LEU A 62 14.84 -0.61 4.11
C LEU A 62 15.19 -1.82 4.99
N GLN A 63 15.34 -3.01 4.38
CA GLN A 63 15.80 -4.20 5.09
C GLN A 63 17.19 -4.06 5.69
N ARG A 64 18.18 -3.60 4.92
CA ARG A 64 19.57 -3.42 5.42
C ARG A 64 19.64 -2.40 6.57
N ARG A 65 18.70 -1.45 6.62
CA ARG A 65 18.57 -0.47 7.70
C ARG A 65 17.88 -1.01 8.94
N GLY A 66 17.34 -2.24 8.91
CA GLY A 66 16.78 -2.92 10.07
C GLY A 66 15.33 -2.54 10.40
N TYR A 67 14.56 -2.04 9.43
CA TYR A 67 13.13 -1.81 9.62
C TYR A 67 12.35 -3.13 9.72
N HIS A 68 11.16 -3.08 10.32
CA HIS A 68 10.43 -4.30 10.71
C HIS A 68 9.65 -4.94 9.56
N ASN A 69 9.30 -4.17 8.54
CA ASN A 69 8.49 -4.61 7.41
C ASN A 69 8.72 -3.70 6.19
N ILE A 70 8.13 -4.08 5.07
CA ILE A 70 7.95 -3.24 3.89
C ILE A 70 6.47 -2.88 3.77
N ASN A 71 6.12 -1.66 4.16
CA ASN A 71 4.77 -1.14 4.12
C ASN A 71 4.51 -0.37 2.83
N LEU A 72 3.65 -0.92 2.00
CA LEU A 72 3.29 -0.44 0.67
C LEU A 72 2.00 0.39 0.80
N VAL A 73 2.11 1.71 0.70
CA VAL A 73 0.99 2.64 0.93
C VAL A 73 0.39 3.13 -0.38
N SER A 74 -0.94 2.98 -0.51
CA SER A 74 -1.66 3.10 -1.79
C SER A 74 -1.15 2.16 -2.89
N PRO A 75 -1.05 0.84 -2.63
CA PRO A 75 -0.49 -0.12 -3.59
C PRO A 75 -1.49 -0.55 -4.69
N SER A 76 -2.79 -0.31 -4.50
CA SER A 76 -3.88 -0.86 -5.32
C SER A 76 -3.71 -0.64 -6.82
N HIS A 77 -3.39 0.59 -7.24
CA HIS A 77 -3.25 0.97 -8.65
C HIS A 77 -1.91 0.58 -9.26
N VAL A 78 -0.97 0.07 -8.46
CA VAL A 78 0.39 -0.30 -8.89
C VAL A 78 0.75 -1.74 -8.52
N ALA A 79 -0.23 -2.59 -8.20
CA ALA A 79 0.01 -3.95 -7.72
C ALA A 79 0.88 -4.80 -8.66
N ALA A 80 0.64 -4.74 -9.98
CA ALA A 80 1.44 -5.47 -10.96
C ALA A 80 2.92 -5.02 -10.98
N TYR A 81 3.14 -3.70 -10.85
CA TYR A 81 4.48 -3.11 -10.79
C TYR A 81 5.20 -3.47 -9.48
N ILE A 82 4.47 -3.54 -8.36
CA ILE A 82 4.99 -4.05 -7.08
C ILE A 82 5.45 -5.50 -7.23
N LEU A 83 4.66 -6.37 -7.87
CA LEU A 83 5.00 -7.78 -8.07
C LEU A 83 6.31 -7.95 -8.87
N GLU A 84 6.49 -7.16 -9.93
CA GLU A 84 7.72 -7.16 -10.73
C GLU A 84 8.95 -6.77 -9.88
N ALA A 85 8.83 -5.72 -9.05
CA ALA A 85 9.91 -5.32 -8.16
C ALA A 85 10.17 -6.35 -7.04
N LEU A 86 9.12 -7.01 -6.54
CA LEU A 86 9.24 -8.05 -5.52
C LEU A 86 9.97 -9.28 -6.04
N GLU A 87 9.74 -9.70 -7.29
CA GLU A 87 10.49 -10.80 -7.90
C GLU A 87 12.01 -10.52 -7.87
N ILE A 88 12.39 -9.30 -8.25
CA ILE A 88 13.79 -8.84 -8.21
C ILE A 88 14.32 -8.79 -6.77
N ALA A 89 13.56 -8.20 -5.85
CA ALA A 89 13.97 -8.05 -4.45
C ALA A 89 14.11 -9.39 -3.73
N ALA A 90 13.16 -10.31 -3.94
CA ALA A 90 13.17 -11.67 -3.40
C ALA A 90 14.38 -12.46 -3.94
N GLY A 91 14.65 -12.38 -5.25
CA GLY A 91 15.85 -12.97 -5.86
C GLY A 91 17.18 -12.43 -5.29
N ARG A 92 17.13 -11.23 -4.69
CA ARG A 92 18.26 -10.57 -4.02
C ARG A 92 18.22 -10.69 -2.49
N GLY A 93 17.33 -11.49 -1.94
CA GLY A 93 17.28 -11.83 -0.53
C GLY A 93 16.44 -10.90 0.35
N LEU A 94 15.40 -10.27 -0.19
CA LEU A 94 14.34 -9.65 0.63
C LEU A 94 13.63 -10.74 1.46
N LYS A 95 13.46 -10.48 2.76
CA LYS A 95 12.89 -11.40 3.76
C LYS A 95 11.99 -10.71 4.78
N LEU A 96 11.90 -9.38 4.74
CA LEU A 96 11.01 -8.64 5.62
C LEU A 96 9.54 -8.89 5.24
N PRO A 97 8.63 -8.95 6.22
CA PRO A 97 7.20 -9.02 5.96
C PRO A 97 6.71 -7.86 5.10
N LEU A 98 5.74 -8.12 4.23
CA LEU A 98 5.08 -7.14 3.40
C LEU A 98 3.75 -6.71 4.03
N VAL A 99 3.56 -5.40 4.17
CA VAL A 99 2.31 -4.79 4.62
C VAL A 99 1.63 -4.12 3.42
N TYR A 100 0.37 -4.45 3.18
CA TYR A 100 -0.46 -3.88 2.12
C TYR A 100 -1.43 -2.85 2.72
N ASN A 101 -1.03 -1.57 2.72
CA ASN A 101 -1.78 -0.46 3.30
C ASN A 101 -2.67 0.19 2.23
N THR A 102 -3.95 -0.17 2.27
CA THR A 102 -4.92 0.16 1.22
C THR A 102 -6.16 0.86 1.79
N GLY A 103 -6.85 1.65 0.96
CA GLY A 103 -8.20 2.13 1.26
C GLY A 103 -9.28 1.05 1.18
N GLY A 104 -8.89 -0.20 0.91
CA GLY A 104 -9.77 -1.37 0.85
C GLY A 104 -10.76 -1.33 -0.32
N TYR A 105 -10.50 -0.55 -1.37
CA TYR A 105 -11.26 -0.57 -2.62
C TYR A 105 -10.44 -1.30 -3.68
N ASP A 106 -10.27 -2.60 -3.46
CA ASP A 106 -9.38 -3.45 -4.24
C ASP A 106 -10.17 -4.45 -5.08
N SER A 107 -9.61 -4.84 -6.22
CA SER A 107 -10.23 -5.86 -7.07
C SER A 107 -9.96 -7.26 -6.52
N MET A 108 -10.99 -8.12 -6.53
CA MET A 108 -10.84 -9.52 -6.12
C MET A 108 -9.78 -10.27 -6.94
N ALA A 109 -9.64 -9.94 -8.21
CA ALA A 109 -8.63 -10.54 -9.07
C ALA A 109 -7.21 -10.17 -8.61
N THR A 110 -7.00 -8.90 -8.23
CA THR A 110 -5.73 -8.44 -7.65
C THR A 110 -5.43 -9.13 -6.33
N LEU A 111 -6.40 -9.21 -5.42
CA LEU A 111 -6.19 -9.84 -4.10
C LEU A 111 -5.81 -11.32 -4.23
N ARG A 112 -6.46 -12.07 -5.12
CA ARG A 112 -6.09 -13.46 -5.40
C ARG A 112 -4.67 -13.62 -5.96
N LEU A 113 -4.19 -12.65 -6.73
CA LEU A 113 -2.80 -12.65 -7.21
C LEU A 113 -1.79 -12.35 -6.11
N LEU A 114 -2.24 -11.68 -5.04
CA LEU A 114 -1.42 -11.32 -3.89
C LEU A 114 -1.47 -12.38 -2.77
N ASP A 115 -2.32 -13.39 -2.91
CA ASP A 115 -2.42 -14.50 -1.95
C ASP A 115 -1.08 -15.24 -1.82
N GLY A 116 -0.65 -15.44 -0.57
CA GLY A 116 0.67 -15.99 -0.25
C GLY A 116 1.87 -15.07 -0.51
N ILE A 117 1.66 -13.83 -0.98
CA ILE A 117 2.71 -12.83 -1.18
C ILE A 117 2.69 -11.77 -0.09
N ILE A 118 1.50 -11.25 0.24
CA ILE A 118 1.34 -10.25 1.29
C ILE A 118 1.17 -10.94 2.65
N ASP A 119 1.99 -10.56 3.62
CA ASP A 119 1.93 -11.11 4.97
C ASP A 119 0.87 -10.43 5.84
N ILE A 120 0.68 -9.12 5.66
CA ILE A 120 -0.20 -8.30 6.51
C ILE A 120 -1.03 -7.38 5.62
N TYR A 121 -2.34 -7.50 5.69
CA TYR A 121 -3.26 -6.54 5.08
C TYR A 121 -3.67 -5.48 6.10
N MET A 122 -3.66 -4.23 5.67
CA MET A 122 -4.11 -3.09 6.47
C MET A 122 -5.11 -2.25 5.67
N PRO A 123 -6.38 -2.70 5.57
CA PRO A 123 -7.42 -1.96 4.88
C PRO A 123 -8.04 -0.88 5.79
N ASP A 124 -7.99 0.37 5.36
CA ASP A 124 -8.77 1.45 5.96
C ASP A 124 -10.23 1.38 5.46
N MET A 125 -11.12 0.82 6.29
CA MET A 125 -12.55 0.73 6.02
C MET A 125 -13.25 2.06 6.30
N LYS A 126 -13.30 2.92 5.28
CA LYS A 126 -13.72 4.33 5.43
C LYS A 126 -15.23 4.53 5.51
N TYR A 127 -16.01 3.70 4.82
CA TYR A 127 -17.44 3.94 4.61
C TYR A 127 -18.30 2.68 4.74
N SER A 128 -19.46 2.84 5.36
CA SER A 128 -20.54 1.84 5.39
C SER A 128 -21.75 2.22 4.52
N ASP A 129 -21.78 3.45 3.99
CA ASP A 129 -22.82 4.03 3.14
C ASP A 129 -22.26 4.43 1.76
N GLU A 130 -22.96 4.05 0.69
CA GLU A 130 -22.52 4.29 -0.69
C GLU A 130 -22.51 5.77 -1.08
N LYS A 131 -23.55 6.51 -0.66
CA LYS A 131 -23.68 7.93 -1.00
C LYS A 131 -22.56 8.76 -0.36
N THR A 132 -22.23 8.44 0.88
CA THR A 132 -21.13 9.08 1.61
C THR A 132 -19.78 8.80 0.94
N ALA A 133 -19.54 7.56 0.49
CA ALA A 133 -18.32 7.21 -0.22
C ALA A 133 -18.18 7.96 -1.57
N GLU A 134 -19.28 8.07 -2.33
CA GLU A 134 -19.28 8.80 -3.60
C GLU A 134 -19.03 10.31 -3.37
N GLN A 135 -19.67 10.89 -2.36
CA GLN A 135 -19.51 12.32 -2.03
C GLN A 135 -18.12 12.68 -1.50
N LEU A 136 -17.54 11.83 -0.64
CA LEU A 136 -16.30 12.16 0.07
C LEU A 136 -15.04 11.58 -0.58
N SER A 137 -15.16 10.53 -1.40
CA SER A 137 -14.02 9.86 -2.07
C SER A 137 -14.20 9.66 -3.57
N GLY A 138 -15.34 10.06 -4.15
CA GLY A 138 -15.58 9.95 -5.59
C GLY A 138 -15.72 8.51 -6.10
N ILE A 139 -16.07 7.55 -5.23
CA ILE A 139 -16.12 6.14 -5.58
C ILE A 139 -17.50 5.52 -5.31
N ARG A 140 -17.92 4.61 -6.20
CA ARG A 140 -19.20 3.90 -6.12
C ARG A 140 -19.03 2.52 -5.49
N ASP A 141 -20.14 1.94 -5.03
CA ASP A 141 -20.21 0.58 -4.48
C ASP A 141 -19.22 0.27 -3.35
N TYR A 142 -18.67 1.30 -2.68
CA TYR A 142 -17.57 1.12 -1.74
C TYR A 142 -17.86 0.08 -0.66
N PRO A 143 -19.01 0.11 0.07
CA PRO A 143 -19.26 -0.87 1.13
C PRO A 143 -19.32 -2.30 0.60
N ARG A 144 -19.85 -2.50 -0.61
CA ARG A 144 -19.93 -3.82 -1.25
C ARG A 144 -18.53 -4.33 -1.63
N VAL A 145 -17.74 -3.50 -2.32
CA VAL A 145 -16.38 -3.85 -2.77
C VAL A 145 -15.46 -4.06 -1.57
N ASN A 146 -15.48 -3.13 -0.62
CA ASN A 146 -14.64 -3.17 0.57
C ASN A 146 -14.90 -4.39 1.44
N ARG A 147 -16.16 -4.72 1.73
CA ARG A 147 -16.48 -5.92 2.51
C ARG A 147 -16.08 -7.21 1.81
N ALA A 148 -16.15 -7.26 0.48
CA ALA A 148 -15.67 -8.41 -0.27
C ALA A 148 -14.13 -8.51 -0.22
N ALA A 149 -13.44 -7.38 -0.41
CA ALA A 149 -11.99 -7.30 -0.34
C ALA A 149 -11.45 -7.72 1.04
N VAL A 150 -12.00 -7.16 2.12
CA VAL A 150 -11.58 -7.47 3.50
C VAL A 150 -11.80 -8.95 3.85
N LYS A 151 -12.84 -9.59 3.30
CA LYS A 151 -13.08 -11.02 3.46
C LYS A 151 -12.11 -11.91 2.66
N GLU A 152 -11.47 -11.39 1.63
CA GLU A 152 -10.44 -12.13 0.89
C GLU A 152 -9.07 -12.00 1.58
N MET A 153 -8.84 -10.89 2.28
CA MET A 153 -7.62 -10.63 3.04
C MET A 153 -7.49 -11.51 4.31
N HIS A 154 -8.55 -12.26 4.68
CA HIS A 154 -8.67 -13.06 5.91
C HIS A 154 -9.38 -14.40 5.67
#